data_AF-K8ZAC4-F1
#
_entry.id   AF-K8ZAC4-F1
#
_cell.length_a   1.000
_cell.length_b   1.000
_cell.length_c   1.000
_cell.angle_alpha   90.00
_cell.angle_beta   90.00
_cell.angle_gamma   90.00
#
_symmetry.space_group_name_H-M   'P 1'
#
loop_
_entity.id
_entity.type
_entity.pdbx_description
1 polymer ?
#
loop_
_entity_poly.entity_id
_entity_poly.type
_entity_poly.pdbx_seq_one_letter_code
_entity_poly.pdbx_strand_id
1 'polypeptide(L)'
;MEYYSFLDEIEKEEMKKMADEIDSEEAYYTIQDALKNLDYTRLVEKRELIEKQIEKREDLSPLAQKYWSYKIENSRTQDTLRKLQYRISYLSAEDKEQLEQIKIWEKEDILQDDFFTKEEREMQIKTLQALIYQEGVYSFLFQRNEERKERYFQTIQESSKLIDITTFLSEKEKQYFISLLAKVETKAKMKEIVQKAKRKNYSYEEQRISQKKEAILTAVRDSSLEEKWIYQIQEAKYIAELEAIIEQLKWQFDQ
;
A
#
# COMPACT_ATOMS: atom_id res chain seq x y z
N MET A 1 -11.09 2.26 2.80
CA MET A 1 -11.42 0.82 2.81
C MET A 1 -11.21 0.11 1.48
N GLU A 2 -10.87 0.85 0.42
CA GLU A 2 -10.54 0.32 -0.91
C GLU A 2 -9.43 -0.75 -0.95
N TYR A 3 -8.66 -0.92 0.12
CA TYR A 3 -7.55 -1.87 0.22
C TYR A 3 -7.95 -3.24 0.79
N TYR A 4 -9.19 -3.41 1.25
CA TYR A 4 -9.73 -4.68 1.74
C TYR A 4 -10.56 -5.34 0.63
N SER A 5 -9.89 -6.08 -0.25
CA SER A 5 -10.51 -6.60 -1.48
C SER A 5 -11.48 -7.76 -1.26
N PHE A 6 -11.47 -8.40 -0.09
CA PHE A 6 -12.36 -9.52 0.27
C PHE A 6 -13.56 -9.11 1.11
N LEU A 7 -13.65 -7.82 1.44
CA LEU A 7 -14.85 -7.25 2.04
C LEU A 7 -15.78 -6.78 0.92
N ASP A 8 -17.07 -7.08 1.04
CA ASP A 8 -18.07 -6.55 0.11
C ASP A 8 -18.40 -5.08 0.41
N GLU A 9 -19.21 -4.46 -0.45
CA GLU A 9 -19.55 -3.04 -0.30
C GLU A 9 -20.44 -2.76 0.92
N ILE A 10 -21.27 -3.73 1.34
CA ILE A 10 -22.09 -3.59 2.55
C ILE A 10 -21.18 -3.61 3.77
N GLU A 11 -20.27 -4.58 3.85
CA GLU A 11 -19.26 -4.67 4.91
C GLU A 11 -18.43 -3.38 4.97
N LYS A 12 -17.94 -2.87 3.82
CA LYS A 12 -17.19 -1.60 3.77
C LYS A 12 -18.02 -0.40 4.22
N GLU A 13 -19.31 -0.34 3.89
CA GLU A 13 -20.19 0.76 4.28
C GLU A 13 -20.54 0.70 5.77
N GLU A 14 -20.84 -0.48 6.30
CA GLU A 14 -21.08 -0.72 7.72
C GLU A 14 -19.85 -0.34 8.55
N MET A 15 -18.66 -0.74 8.09
CA MET A 15 -17.41 -0.32 8.72
C MET A 15 -17.25 1.21 8.73
N LYS A 16 -17.70 1.90 7.67
CA LYS A 16 -17.59 3.36 7.59
C LYS A 16 -18.47 4.01 8.64
N LYS A 17 -19.71 3.52 8.76
CA LYS A 17 -20.67 3.97 9.77
C LYS A 17 -20.14 3.73 11.18
N MET A 18 -19.64 2.52 11.47
CA MET A 18 -19.04 2.22 12.78
C MET A 18 -17.83 3.11 13.07
N ALA A 19 -16.98 3.38 12.08
CA ALA A 19 -15.84 4.27 12.22
C ALA A 19 -16.26 5.73 12.52
N ASP A 20 -17.33 6.20 11.88
CA ASP A 20 -17.86 7.55 12.06
C ASP A 20 -18.61 7.73 13.40
N GLU A 21 -19.14 6.65 13.97
CA GLU A 21 -19.90 6.62 15.24
C GLU A 21 -19.01 6.39 16.48
N ILE A 22 -17.71 6.13 16.29
CA ILE A 22 -16.79 5.83 17.40
C ILE A 22 -16.03 7.09 17.82
N ASP A 23 -16.30 7.52 19.06
CA ASP A 23 -15.58 8.63 19.72
C ASP A 23 -14.22 8.22 20.30
N SER A 24 -13.91 6.92 20.35
CA SER A 24 -12.67 6.40 20.93
C SER A 24 -11.69 5.93 19.86
N GLU A 25 -10.52 6.56 19.82
CA GLU A 25 -9.41 6.14 18.95
C GLU A 25 -9.06 4.65 19.15
N GLU A 26 -9.15 4.13 20.38
CA GLU A 26 -8.89 2.73 20.68
C GLU A 26 -9.91 1.80 20.02
N ALA A 27 -11.20 2.10 20.16
CA ALA A 27 -12.27 1.31 19.55
C ALA A 27 -12.19 1.35 18.02
N TYR A 28 -11.81 2.50 17.44
CA TYR A 28 -11.61 2.65 16.00
C TYR A 28 -10.55 1.66 15.48
N TYR A 29 -9.38 1.60 16.13
CA TYR A 29 -8.32 0.68 15.71
C TYR A 29 -8.66 -0.79 15.98
N THR A 30 -9.38 -1.11 17.06
CA THR A 30 -9.86 -2.48 17.30
C THR A 30 -10.74 -2.98 16.16
N ILE A 31 -11.66 -2.14 15.68
CA ILE A 31 -12.50 -2.47 14.53
C ILE A 31 -11.63 -2.68 13.30
N GLN A 32 -10.72 -1.75 12.99
CA GLN A 32 -9.82 -1.89 11.84
C GLN A 32 -8.99 -3.18 11.87
N ASP A 33 -8.48 -3.60 13.02
CA ASP A 33 -7.73 -4.84 13.17
C ASP A 33 -8.59 -6.08 12.97
N ALA A 34 -9.82 -6.11 13.50
CA ALA A 34 -10.75 -7.22 13.29
C ALA A 34 -11.05 -7.41 11.79
N LEU A 35 -11.23 -6.33 11.06
CA LEU A 35 -11.57 -6.35 9.64
C LEU A 35 -10.37 -6.68 8.77
N LYS A 36 -9.18 -6.20 9.16
CA LYS A 36 -7.92 -6.63 8.59
C LYS A 36 -7.74 -8.13 8.69
N ASN A 37 -8.05 -8.71 9.85
CA ASN A 37 -7.96 -10.14 10.07
C ASN A 37 -8.99 -10.89 9.23
N LEU A 38 -10.24 -10.42 9.16
CA LEU A 38 -11.28 -11.04 8.34
C LEU A 38 -10.92 -11.08 6.84
N ASP A 39 -10.49 -9.95 6.28
CA ASP A 39 -10.04 -9.84 4.88
C ASP A 39 -8.84 -10.76 4.61
N TYR A 40 -7.89 -10.84 5.54
CA TYR A 40 -6.73 -11.73 5.41
C TYR A 40 -7.11 -13.21 5.49
N THR A 41 -7.98 -13.59 6.43
CA THR A 41 -8.46 -14.98 6.55
C THR A 41 -9.14 -15.43 5.26
N ARG A 42 -10.06 -14.62 4.71
CA ARG A 42 -10.74 -14.94 3.45
C ARG A 42 -9.78 -15.03 2.26
N LEU A 43 -8.76 -14.17 2.21
CA LEU A 43 -7.69 -14.25 1.21
C LEU A 43 -6.95 -15.60 1.30
N VAL A 44 -6.51 -15.99 2.50
CA VAL A 44 -5.77 -17.24 2.73
C VAL A 44 -6.64 -18.45 2.38
N GLU A 45 -7.88 -18.51 2.87
CA GLU A 45 -8.82 -19.59 2.55
C GLU A 45 -9.04 -19.74 1.05
N LYS A 46 -9.18 -18.61 0.33
CA LYS A 46 -9.36 -18.63 -1.13
C LYS A 46 -8.11 -19.11 -1.86
N ARG A 47 -6.90 -18.74 -1.39
CA ARG A 47 -5.63 -19.24 -1.95
C ARG A 47 -5.50 -20.74 -1.77
N GLU A 48 -5.67 -21.23 -0.54
CA GLU A 48 -5.59 -22.66 -0.23
C GLU A 48 -6.60 -23.49 -1.04
N LEU A 49 -7.80 -22.96 -1.24
CA LEU A 49 -8.81 -23.62 -2.07
C LEU A 49 -8.34 -23.77 -3.52
N ILE A 50 -7.78 -22.71 -4.11
CA ILE A 50 -7.30 -22.74 -5.50
C ILE A 50 -6.03 -23.59 -5.62
N GLU A 51 -5.11 -23.52 -4.67
CA GLU A 51 -3.91 -24.37 -4.62
C GLU A 51 -4.28 -25.86 -4.60
N LYS A 52 -5.22 -26.27 -3.73
CA LYS A 52 -5.75 -27.64 -3.72
C LYS A 52 -6.42 -28.04 -5.03
N GLN A 53 -6.99 -27.09 -5.77
CA GLN A 53 -7.53 -27.36 -7.11
C GLN A 53 -6.40 -27.61 -8.12
N ILE A 54 -5.32 -26.82 -8.08
CA ILE A 54 -4.15 -26.98 -8.96
C ILE A 54 -3.45 -28.32 -8.69
N GLU A 55 -3.25 -28.70 -7.44
CA GLU A 55 -2.59 -29.97 -7.08
C GLU A 55 -3.32 -31.22 -7.61
N LYS A 56 -4.65 -31.13 -7.77
CA LYS A 56 -5.48 -32.22 -8.30
C LYS A 56 -5.51 -32.28 -9.83
N ARG A 57 -4.88 -31.33 -10.52
CA ARG A 57 -4.85 -31.25 -11.99
C ARG A 57 -3.72 -32.12 -12.55
N GLU A 58 -3.99 -33.42 -12.69
CA GLU A 58 -3.05 -34.37 -13.30
C GLU A 58 -2.73 -34.04 -14.77
N ASP A 59 -3.59 -33.26 -15.42
CA ASP A 59 -3.41 -32.72 -16.76
C ASP A 59 -2.43 -31.53 -16.81
N LEU A 60 -1.83 -31.11 -15.70
CA LEU A 60 -0.80 -30.07 -15.68
C LEU A 60 0.58 -30.69 -15.39
N SER A 61 1.61 -30.20 -16.08
CA SER A 61 2.98 -30.60 -15.76
C SER A 61 3.38 -30.13 -14.34
N PRO A 62 4.31 -30.81 -13.66
CA PRO A 62 4.75 -30.40 -12.32
C PRO A 62 5.27 -28.95 -12.27
N LEU A 63 5.93 -28.50 -13.34
CA LEU A 63 6.41 -27.12 -13.44
C LEU A 63 5.26 -26.12 -13.60
N ALA A 64 4.23 -26.47 -14.36
CA ALA A 64 3.02 -25.65 -14.48
C ALA A 64 2.31 -25.54 -13.12
N GLN A 65 2.07 -26.67 -12.45
CA GLN A 65 1.47 -26.68 -11.11
C GLN A 65 2.25 -25.79 -10.15
N LYS A 66 3.59 -25.97 -10.09
CA LYS A 66 4.48 -25.15 -9.26
C LYS A 66 4.37 -23.66 -9.58
N TYR A 67 4.38 -23.30 -10.86
CA TYR A 67 4.28 -21.90 -11.29
C TYR A 67 2.94 -21.26 -10.90
N TRP A 68 1.83 -21.94 -11.14
CA TRP A 68 0.49 -21.42 -10.84
C TRP A 68 0.25 -21.36 -9.33
N SER A 69 0.66 -22.38 -8.57
CA SER A 69 0.61 -22.35 -7.11
C SER A 69 1.42 -21.17 -6.56
N TYR A 70 2.63 -20.94 -7.08
CA TYR A 70 3.43 -19.78 -6.70
C TYR A 70 2.70 -18.45 -6.96
N LYS A 71 2.03 -18.30 -8.12
CA LYS A 71 1.26 -17.08 -8.41
C LYS A 71 0.07 -16.89 -7.45
N ILE A 72 -0.61 -17.97 -7.08
CA ILE A 72 -1.72 -17.94 -6.12
C ILE A 72 -1.21 -17.56 -4.73
N GLU A 73 -0.17 -18.21 -4.22
CA GLU A 73 0.42 -17.95 -2.91
C GLU A 73 0.81 -16.47 -2.73
N ASN A 74 1.30 -15.84 -3.80
CA ASN A 74 1.79 -14.46 -3.78
C ASN A 74 0.74 -13.41 -4.16
N SER A 75 -0.48 -13.80 -4.53
CA SER A 75 -1.55 -12.88 -4.95
C SER A 75 -2.25 -12.19 -3.78
N ARG A 76 -2.27 -10.86 -3.73
CA ARG A 76 -2.73 -10.06 -2.58
C ARG A 76 -4.18 -9.60 -2.67
N THR A 77 -4.83 -9.74 -3.83
CA THR A 77 -6.21 -9.24 -4.02
C THR A 77 -7.18 -10.29 -4.56
N GLN A 78 -8.46 -10.08 -4.27
CA GLN A 78 -9.54 -10.91 -4.80
C GLN A 78 -9.58 -10.88 -6.33
N ASP A 79 -9.33 -9.74 -6.95
CA ASP A 79 -9.33 -9.60 -8.41
C ASP A 79 -8.18 -10.38 -9.05
N THR A 80 -6.96 -10.32 -8.48
CA THR A 80 -5.84 -11.14 -8.92
C THR A 80 -6.21 -12.62 -8.83
N LEU A 81 -6.77 -13.06 -7.70
CA LEU A 81 -7.16 -14.46 -7.51
C LEU A 81 -8.25 -14.92 -8.47
N ARG A 82 -9.26 -14.09 -8.73
CA ARG A 82 -10.31 -14.38 -9.74
C ARG A 82 -9.72 -14.51 -11.13
N LYS A 83 -8.84 -13.58 -11.52
CA LYS A 83 -8.13 -13.59 -12.81
C LYS A 83 -7.28 -14.86 -12.96
N LEU A 84 -6.55 -15.25 -11.92
CA LEU A 84 -5.73 -16.47 -11.94
C LEU A 84 -6.60 -17.73 -11.96
N GLN A 85 -7.65 -17.80 -11.15
CA GLN A 85 -8.57 -18.94 -11.13
C GLN A 85 -9.22 -19.14 -12.52
N TYR A 86 -9.65 -18.05 -13.16
CA TYR A 86 -10.12 -18.08 -14.55
C TYR A 86 -9.04 -18.63 -15.49
N ARG A 87 -7.83 -18.07 -15.49
CA ARG A 87 -6.76 -18.54 -16.37
C ARG A 87 -6.45 -20.04 -16.18
N ILE A 88 -6.40 -20.50 -14.92
CA ILE A 88 -6.13 -21.89 -14.57
C ILE A 88 -7.22 -22.85 -15.08
N SER A 89 -8.49 -22.45 -15.10
CA SER A 89 -9.57 -23.31 -15.59
C SER A 89 -9.50 -23.60 -17.09
N TYR A 90 -8.74 -22.81 -17.85
CA TYR A 90 -8.55 -22.99 -19.30
C TYR A 90 -7.21 -23.65 -19.67
N LEU A 91 -6.40 -24.05 -18.68
CA LEU A 91 -5.15 -24.76 -18.96
C LEU A 91 -5.42 -26.24 -19.28
N SER A 92 -4.50 -26.85 -20.03
CA SER A 92 -4.29 -28.29 -20.24
C SER A 92 -2.76 -28.56 -20.37
N ALA A 93 -2.28 -29.80 -20.52
CA ALA A 93 -0.84 -30.04 -20.70
C ALA A 93 -0.38 -29.98 -22.16
N GLU A 94 -1.26 -30.28 -23.12
CA GLU A 94 -0.82 -30.77 -24.44
C GLU A 94 -1.19 -29.86 -25.62
N ASP A 95 -1.67 -28.63 -25.37
CA ASP A 95 -2.15 -27.73 -26.42
C ASP A 95 -1.15 -26.63 -26.79
N LYS A 96 -0.78 -26.56 -28.08
CA LYS A 96 0.08 -25.50 -28.63
C LYS A 96 -0.62 -24.13 -28.61
N GLU A 97 -1.94 -24.09 -28.82
CA GLU A 97 -2.73 -22.87 -28.72
C GLU A 97 -2.70 -22.31 -27.30
N GLN A 98 -2.68 -23.19 -26.30
CA GLN A 98 -2.55 -22.80 -24.91
C GLN A 98 -1.20 -22.18 -24.57
N LEU A 99 -0.09 -22.66 -25.13
CA LEU A 99 1.22 -22.03 -24.92
C LEU A 99 1.19 -20.56 -25.39
N GLU A 100 0.59 -20.29 -26.54
CA GLU A 100 0.44 -18.93 -27.05
C GLU A 100 -0.49 -18.10 -26.17
N GLN A 101 -1.58 -18.70 -25.69
CA GLN A 101 -2.50 -18.04 -24.76
C GLN A 101 -1.82 -17.66 -23.43
N ILE A 102 -0.98 -18.53 -22.87
CA ILE A 102 -0.16 -18.23 -21.68
C ILE A 102 0.75 -17.04 -21.96
N LYS A 103 1.44 -17.03 -23.10
CA LYS A 103 2.33 -15.90 -23.46
C LYS A 103 1.56 -14.59 -23.58
N ILE A 104 0.35 -14.60 -24.14
CA ILE A 104 -0.51 -13.40 -24.22
C ILE A 104 -0.83 -12.89 -22.82
N TRP A 105 -1.33 -13.77 -21.95
CA TRP A 105 -1.67 -13.44 -20.56
C TRP A 105 -0.49 -12.91 -19.76
N GLU A 106 0.68 -13.50 -19.93
CA GLU A 106 1.87 -13.10 -19.21
C GLU A 106 2.51 -11.84 -19.80
N LYS A 107 2.40 -11.61 -21.11
CA LYS A 107 2.76 -10.33 -21.73
C LYS A 107 1.92 -9.19 -21.15
N GLU A 108 0.62 -9.38 -20.97
CA GLU A 108 -0.24 -8.38 -20.32
C GLU A 108 0.21 -8.10 -18.88
N ASP A 109 0.50 -9.15 -18.10
CA ASP A 109 0.99 -9.00 -16.73
C ASP A 109 2.35 -8.29 -16.70
N ILE A 110 3.27 -8.62 -17.61
CA ILE A 110 4.57 -7.95 -17.74
C ILE A 110 4.39 -6.47 -18.04
N LEU A 111 3.55 -6.11 -19.01
CA LEU A 111 3.32 -4.71 -19.41
C LEU A 111 2.80 -3.85 -18.26
N GLN A 112 1.99 -4.44 -17.37
CA GLN A 112 1.37 -3.75 -16.24
C GLN A 112 2.25 -3.73 -14.98
N ASP A 113 3.37 -4.47 -14.96
CA ASP A 113 4.20 -4.61 -13.77
C ASP A 113 5.06 -3.37 -13.51
N ASP A 114 4.63 -2.54 -12.57
CA ASP A 114 5.26 -1.26 -12.23
C ASP A 114 6.46 -1.38 -11.28
N PHE A 115 6.88 -2.61 -10.95
CA PHE A 115 8.15 -2.88 -10.24
C PHE A 115 9.37 -2.95 -11.18
N PHE A 116 9.12 -3.08 -12.48
CA PHE A 116 10.16 -3.07 -13.51
C PHE A 116 10.17 -1.75 -14.29
N THR A 117 11.31 -1.38 -14.86
CA THR A 117 11.40 -0.27 -15.81
C THR A 117 10.73 -0.65 -17.13
N LYS A 118 10.52 0.35 -18.00
CA LYS A 118 9.95 0.09 -19.33
C LYS A 118 10.87 -0.81 -20.15
N GLU A 119 12.17 -0.56 -20.11
CA GLU A 119 13.20 -1.30 -20.83
C GLU A 119 13.30 -2.74 -20.33
N GLU A 120 13.21 -2.96 -19.01
CA GLU A 120 13.17 -4.30 -18.41
C GLU A 120 11.92 -5.08 -18.88
N ARG A 121 10.74 -4.45 -18.85
CA ARG A 121 9.50 -5.07 -19.36
C ARG A 121 9.61 -5.43 -20.85
N GLU A 122 10.15 -4.54 -21.67
CA GLU A 122 10.34 -4.79 -23.10
C GLU A 122 11.30 -5.95 -23.35
N MET A 123 12.39 -6.04 -22.58
CA MET A 123 13.31 -7.18 -22.66
C MET A 123 12.62 -8.48 -22.24
N GLN A 124 11.89 -8.48 -21.12
CA GLN A 124 11.14 -9.65 -20.65
C GLN A 124 10.13 -10.15 -21.68
N ILE A 125 9.41 -9.24 -22.37
CA ILE A 125 8.47 -9.61 -23.43
C ILE A 125 9.18 -10.25 -24.62
N LYS A 126 10.33 -9.69 -25.05
CA LYS A 126 11.13 -10.28 -26.13
C LYS A 126 11.61 -11.69 -25.76
N THR A 127 12.08 -11.88 -24.54
CA THR A 127 12.48 -13.19 -24.01
C THR A 127 11.31 -14.16 -24.01
N LEU A 128 10.15 -13.76 -23.48
CA LEU A 128 8.94 -14.58 -23.46
C LEU A 128 8.52 -15.04 -24.87
N GLN A 129 8.58 -14.14 -25.84
CA GLN A 129 8.21 -14.43 -27.24
C GLN A 129 9.17 -15.42 -27.90
N ALA A 130 10.48 -15.33 -27.60
CA ALA A 130 11.51 -16.19 -28.16
C ALA A 130 11.45 -17.65 -27.66
N LEU A 131 10.81 -17.91 -26.51
CA LEU A 131 10.73 -19.25 -25.93
C LEU A 131 9.71 -20.12 -26.68
N ILE A 132 10.16 -21.21 -27.29
CA ILE A 132 9.29 -22.07 -28.13
C ILE A 132 8.65 -23.21 -27.32
N TYR A 133 9.26 -23.59 -26.19
CA TYR A 133 8.82 -24.70 -25.35
C TYR A 133 8.18 -24.23 -24.06
N GLN A 134 7.12 -24.93 -23.63
CA GLN A 134 6.34 -24.61 -22.43
C GLN A 134 7.19 -24.62 -21.16
N GLU A 135 8.10 -25.59 -21.03
CA GLU A 135 9.01 -25.69 -19.88
C GLU A 135 9.92 -24.46 -19.76
N GLY A 136 10.44 -23.98 -20.90
CA GLY A 136 11.23 -22.75 -20.96
C GLY A 136 10.42 -21.52 -20.55
N VAL A 137 9.15 -21.44 -21.00
CA VAL A 137 8.23 -20.36 -20.62
C VAL A 137 7.98 -20.36 -19.11
N TYR A 138 7.58 -21.47 -18.51
CA TYR A 138 7.33 -21.51 -17.06
C TYR A 138 8.59 -21.26 -16.23
N SER A 139 9.75 -21.78 -16.63
CA SER A 139 11.02 -21.51 -15.94
C SER A 139 11.36 -20.03 -15.93
N PHE A 140 11.24 -19.35 -17.08
CA PHE A 140 11.45 -17.91 -17.19
C PHE A 140 10.47 -17.12 -16.32
N LEU A 141 9.18 -17.43 -16.39
CA LEU A 141 8.15 -16.73 -15.64
C LEU A 141 8.29 -16.93 -14.12
N PHE A 142 8.72 -18.11 -13.67
CA PHE A 142 9.01 -18.38 -12.26
C PHE A 142 10.15 -17.51 -11.76
N GLN A 143 11.28 -17.48 -12.48
CA GLN A 143 12.43 -16.63 -12.13
C GLN A 143 12.06 -15.15 -12.09
N ARG A 144 11.31 -14.69 -13.09
CA ARG A 144 10.80 -13.31 -13.14
C ARG A 144 9.96 -12.96 -11.91
N ASN A 145 9.07 -13.87 -11.49
CA ASN A 145 8.21 -13.60 -10.36
C ASN A 145 8.96 -13.58 -9.02
N GLU A 146 10.01 -14.39 -8.87
CA GLU A 146 10.92 -14.31 -7.72
C GLU A 146 11.62 -12.95 -7.66
N GLU A 147 12.12 -12.45 -8.79
CA GLU A 147 12.71 -11.09 -8.86
C GLU A 147 11.67 -10.01 -8.54
N ARG A 148 10.46 -10.13 -9.09
CA ARG A 148 9.36 -9.21 -8.76
C ARG A 148 9.07 -9.20 -7.26
N LYS A 149 9.01 -10.38 -6.64
CA LYS A 149 8.74 -10.55 -5.19
C LYS A 149 9.82 -9.86 -4.36
N GLU A 150 11.08 -9.98 -4.72
CA GLU A 150 12.17 -9.27 -4.06
C GLU A 150 12.01 -7.75 -4.14
N ARG A 151 11.79 -7.22 -5.36
CA ARG A 151 11.57 -5.77 -5.59
C ARG A 151 10.33 -5.24 -4.87
N TYR A 152 9.28 -6.06 -4.82
CA TYR A 152 8.06 -5.77 -4.06
C TYR A 152 8.36 -5.57 -2.57
N PHE A 153 9.09 -6.50 -1.95
CA PHE A 153 9.45 -6.39 -0.53
C PHE A 153 10.38 -5.22 -0.24
N GLN A 154 11.35 -4.95 -1.11
CA GLN A 154 12.20 -3.76 -1.01
C GLN A 154 11.36 -2.48 -1.04
N THR A 155 10.40 -2.38 -1.97
CA THR A 155 9.49 -1.23 -2.08
C THR A 155 8.62 -1.05 -0.83
N ILE A 156 8.15 -2.15 -0.21
CA ILE A 156 7.43 -2.10 1.07
C ILE A 156 8.33 -1.53 2.16
N GLN A 157 9.57 -2.01 2.28
CA GLN A 157 10.50 -1.54 3.31
C GLN A 157 10.81 -0.05 3.15
N GLU A 158 11.06 0.41 1.93
CA GLU A 158 11.29 1.82 1.62
C GLU A 158 10.05 2.66 1.95
N SER A 159 8.87 2.21 1.53
CA SER A 159 7.60 2.91 1.79
C SER A 159 7.28 2.97 3.28
N SER A 160 7.60 1.92 4.03
CA SER A 160 7.41 1.87 5.49
C SER A 160 8.31 2.88 6.20
N LYS A 161 9.59 2.98 5.81
CA LYS A 161 10.51 4.01 6.32
C LYS A 161 9.99 5.43 6.09
N LEU A 162 9.39 5.69 4.92
CA LEU A 162 8.81 7.00 4.61
C LEU A 162 7.59 7.34 5.48
N ILE A 163 6.85 6.34 5.96
CA ILE A 163 5.74 6.51 6.90
C ILE A 163 6.28 6.67 8.33
N ASP A 164 7.26 5.88 8.73
CA ASP A 164 7.83 5.92 10.09
C ASP A 164 8.42 7.28 10.45
N ILE A 165 9.06 7.96 9.51
CA ILE A 165 9.67 9.27 9.72
C ILE A 165 8.64 10.43 9.81
N THR A 166 7.35 10.16 9.63
CA THR A 166 6.32 11.19 9.82
C THR A 166 6.22 11.59 11.29
N THR A 167 6.25 12.89 11.56
CA THR A 167 6.43 13.42 12.93
C THR A 167 5.14 13.44 13.74
N PHE A 168 4.01 13.70 13.08
CA PHE A 168 2.74 14.03 13.73
C PHE A 168 1.72 12.90 13.68
N LEU A 169 1.97 11.83 12.91
CA LEU A 169 1.17 10.62 13.00
C LEU A 169 1.44 9.89 14.32
N SER A 170 0.40 9.38 14.94
CA SER A 170 0.52 8.47 16.09
C SER A 170 1.12 7.14 15.66
N GLU A 171 1.67 6.38 16.60
CA GLU A 171 2.24 5.07 16.28
C GLU A 171 1.19 4.12 15.70
N LYS A 172 -0.06 4.17 16.21
CA LYS A 172 -1.17 3.37 15.68
C LYS A 172 -1.49 3.76 14.22
N GLU A 173 -1.44 5.04 13.87
CA GLU A 173 -1.64 5.50 12.50
C GLU A 173 -0.52 5.04 11.56
N LYS A 174 0.73 5.11 12.01
CA LYS A 174 1.87 4.61 11.25
C LYS A 174 1.73 3.13 10.95
N GLN A 175 1.46 2.33 11.99
CA GLN A 175 1.24 0.90 11.86
C GLN A 175 0.06 0.58 10.94
N TYR A 176 -1.03 1.36 11.02
CA TYR A 176 -2.16 1.22 10.10
C TYR A 176 -1.72 1.42 8.64
N PHE A 177 -1.09 2.55 8.29
CA PHE A 177 -0.64 2.81 6.92
C PHE A 177 0.39 1.78 6.42
N ILE A 178 1.31 1.36 7.27
CA ILE A 178 2.30 0.32 6.95
C ILE A 178 1.60 -1.00 6.64
N SER A 179 0.59 -1.37 7.42
CA SER A 179 -0.17 -2.61 7.17
C SER A 179 -0.91 -2.60 5.83
N LEU A 180 -1.31 -1.42 5.32
CA LEU A 180 -1.95 -1.30 4.01
C LEU A 180 -0.97 -1.56 2.86
N LEU A 181 0.33 -1.29 3.02
CA LEU A 181 1.33 -1.53 1.97
C LEU A 181 1.40 -3.00 1.55
N ALA A 182 1.24 -3.92 2.50
CA ALA A 182 1.25 -5.37 2.25
C ALA A 182 -0.05 -5.91 1.60
N LYS A 183 -1.09 -5.07 1.50
CA LYS A 183 -2.40 -5.44 0.91
C LYS A 183 -2.54 -5.06 -0.56
N VAL A 184 -1.61 -4.28 -1.09
CA VAL A 184 -1.67 -3.81 -2.48
C VAL A 184 -0.69 -4.56 -3.38
N GLU A 185 -1.04 -4.62 -4.66
CA GLU A 185 -0.30 -5.38 -5.70
C GLU A 185 0.64 -4.53 -6.54
N THR A 186 0.54 -3.20 -6.48
CA THR A 186 1.26 -2.30 -7.39
C THR A 186 2.04 -1.25 -6.62
N LYS A 187 3.19 -0.87 -7.19
CA LYS A 187 4.03 0.21 -6.66
C LYS A 187 3.29 1.54 -6.64
N ALA A 188 2.42 1.80 -7.63
CA ALA A 188 1.56 2.97 -7.68
C ALA A 188 0.63 3.06 -6.46
N LYS A 189 -0.06 1.97 -6.09
CA LYS A 189 -0.92 1.95 -4.90
C LYS A 189 -0.13 2.09 -3.60
N MET A 190 1.07 1.52 -3.51
CA MET A 190 1.96 1.74 -2.36
C MET A 190 2.33 3.22 -2.23
N LYS A 191 2.66 3.89 -3.34
CA LYS A 191 2.95 5.32 -3.39
C LYS A 191 1.75 6.16 -2.96
N GLU A 192 0.54 5.80 -3.38
CA GLU A 192 -0.69 6.46 -2.94
C GLU A 192 -0.89 6.35 -1.43
N ILE A 193 -0.63 5.19 -0.83
CA ILE A 193 -0.70 4.99 0.63
C ILE A 193 0.29 5.92 1.34
N VAL A 194 1.55 5.97 0.90
CA VAL A 194 2.57 6.88 1.46
C VAL A 194 2.13 8.34 1.33
N GLN A 195 1.55 8.73 0.19
CA GLN A 195 1.03 10.08 0.00
C GLN A 195 -0.14 10.39 0.93
N LYS A 196 -1.05 9.45 1.17
CA LYS A 196 -2.15 9.61 2.12
C LYS A 196 -1.62 9.81 3.55
N ALA A 197 -0.62 9.02 3.96
CA ALA A 197 0.04 9.19 5.26
C ALA A 197 0.67 10.58 5.40
N LYS A 198 1.41 11.05 4.37
CA LYS A 198 2.01 12.39 4.35
C LYS A 198 0.98 13.52 4.41
N ARG A 199 -0.13 13.42 3.67
CA ARG A 199 -1.21 14.41 3.72
C ARG A 199 -1.86 14.47 5.10
N LYS A 200 -2.09 13.31 5.73
CA LYS A 200 -2.65 13.25 7.09
C LYS A 200 -1.69 13.88 8.11
N ASN A 201 -0.39 13.56 8.02
CA ASN A 201 0.64 14.19 8.84
C ASN A 201 0.66 15.71 8.71
N TYR A 202 0.58 16.21 7.46
CA TYR A 202 0.56 17.64 7.18
C TYR A 202 -0.67 18.35 7.80
N SER A 203 -1.84 17.72 7.73
CA SER A 203 -3.05 18.27 8.36
C SER A 203 -2.89 18.43 9.88
N TYR A 204 -2.26 17.48 10.57
CA TYR A 204 -1.95 17.63 12.00
C TYR A 204 -0.91 18.70 12.27
N GLU A 205 0.09 18.84 11.40
CA GLU A 205 1.07 19.91 11.49
C GLU A 205 0.40 21.30 11.39
N GLU A 206 -0.48 21.50 10.41
CA GLU A 206 -1.25 22.75 10.25
C GLU A 206 -2.13 23.06 11.48
N GLN A 207 -2.79 22.04 12.03
CA GLN A 207 -3.60 22.19 13.24
C GLN A 207 -2.73 22.60 14.44
N ARG A 208 -1.57 21.96 14.64
CA ARG A 208 -0.64 22.33 15.72
C ARG A 208 -0.07 23.72 15.55
N ILE A 209 0.30 24.10 14.32
CA ILE A 209 0.75 25.46 14.02
C ILE A 209 -0.35 26.46 14.38
N SER A 210 -1.59 26.20 13.99
CA SER A 210 -2.74 27.08 14.27
C SER A 210 -2.99 27.24 15.77
N GLN A 211 -3.01 26.13 16.52
CA GLN A 211 -3.15 26.15 17.98
C GLN A 211 -2.02 26.91 18.66
N LYS A 212 -0.77 26.70 18.21
CA LYS A 212 0.41 27.37 18.78
C LYS A 212 0.40 28.87 18.45
N LYS A 213 -0.03 29.26 17.24
CA LYS A 213 -0.27 30.68 16.90
C LYS A 213 -1.29 31.32 17.83
N GLU A 214 -2.45 30.68 18.03
CA GLU A 214 -3.52 31.20 18.88
C GLU A 214 -3.05 31.38 20.34
N ALA A 215 -2.31 30.41 20.87
CA ALA A 215 -1.75 30.48 22.21
C ALA A 215 -0.75 31.64 22.37
N ILE A 216 0.18 31.83 21.42
CA ILE A 216 1.15 32.93 21.46
C ILE A 216 0.44 34.28 21.28
N LEU A 217 -0.49 34.40 20.33
CA LEU A 217 -1.25 35.63 20.10
C LEU A 217 -2.07 36.05 21.32
N THR A 218 -2.63 35.08 22.05
CA THR A 218 -3.33 35.35 23.31
C THR A 218 -2.38 35.89 24.36
N ALA A 219 -1.19 35.31 24.50
CA ALA A 219 -0.18 35.78 25.46
C ALA A 219 0.40 37.17 25.12
N VAL A 220 0.51 37.52 23.83
CA VAL A 220 1.08 38.79 23.37
C VAL A 220 0.06 39.93 23.40
N ARG A 221 -1.25 39.64 23.27
CA ARG A 221 -2.35 40.63 23.26
C ARG A 221 -2.45 41.48 24.53
N ASP A 222 -1.86 41.04 25.63
CA ASP A 222 -1.85 41.78 26.90
C ASP A 222 -0.56 42.61 27.10
N SER A 223 0.31 42.71 26.09
CA SER A 223 1.61 43.39 26.15
C SER A 223 1.69 44.60 25.22
N SER A 224 2.45 45.65 25.57
CA SER A 224 2.59 46.88 24.75
C SER A 224 3.40 46.73 23.45
N LEU A 225 3.75 45.49 23.03
CA LEU A 225 4.65 45.18 21.90
C LEU A 225 3.90 44.70 20.63
N GLU A 226 2.60 45.02 20.54
CA GLU A 226 1.60 44.30 19.73
C GLU A 226 1.88 44.13 18.23
N GLU A 227 2.06 45.20 17.45
CA GLU A 227 1.86 45.08 15.99
C GLU A 227 2.92 44.23 15.26
N LYS A 228 4.21 44.39 15.61
CA LYS A 228 5.29 43.67 14.93
C LYS A 228 5.26 42.18 15.24
N TRP A 229 5.03 41.81 16.50
CA TRP A 229 5.00 40.41 16.92
C TRP A 229 3.76 39.70 16.42
N ILE A 230 2.59 40.35 16.47
CA ILE A 230 1.35 39.80 15.90
C ILE A 230 1.54 39.44 14.43
N TYR A 231 2.13 40.33 13.64
CA TYR A 231 2.41 40.06 12.23
C TYR A 231 3.35 38.85 12.04
N GLN A 232 4.46 38.78 12.79
CA GLN A 232 5.40 37.66 12.68
C GLN A 232 4.79 36.31 13.08
N ILE A 233 3.93 36.29 14.11
CA ILE A 233 3.24 35.07 14.54
C ILE A 233 2.23 34.63 13.48
N GLN A 234 1.47 35.56 12.90
CA GLN A 234 0.50 35.26 11.84
C GLN A 234 1.16 34.69 10.60
N GLU A 235 2.33 35.22 10.20
CA GLU A 235 3.05 34.79 9.00
C GLU A 235 3.84 33.49 9.16
N ALA A 236 4.08 33.01 10.39
CA ALA A 236 4.86 31.80 10.62
C ALA A 236 4.24 30.57 9.94
N LYS A 237 5.03 29.82 9.17
CA LYS A 237 4.60 28.63 8.42
C LYS A 237 5.04 27.33 9.05
N TYR A 238 5.96 27.37 10.02
CA TYR A 238 6.51 26.19 10.67
C TYR A 238 6.51 26.32 12.20
N ILE A 239 6.46 25.19 12.90
CA ILE A 239 6.54 25.16 14.37
C ILE A 239 7.86 25.77 14.87
N ALA A 240 8.97 25.51 14.17
CA ALA A 240 10.29 26.03 14.54
C ALA A 240 10.35 27.58 14.47
N GLU A 241 9.64 28.20 13.53
CA GLU A 241 9.54 29.67 13.46
C GLU A 241 8.77 30.23 14.67
N LEU A 242 7.68 29.57 15.06
CA LEU A 242 6.92 29.93 16.27
C LEU A 242 7.75 29.75 17.55
N GLU A 243 8.61 28.73 17.62
CA GLU A 243 9.52 28.52 18.75
C GLU A 243 10.59 29.60 18.85
N ALA A 244 11.17 30.01 17.72
CA ALA A 244 12.11 31.11 17.68
C ALA A 244 11.48 32.43 18.16
N ILE A 245 10.23 32.69 17.77
CA ILE A 245 9.46 33.86 18.23
C ILE A 245 9.23 33.80 19.76
N ILE A 246 8.84 32.64 20.30
CA ILE A 246 8.65 32.47 21.76
C ILE A 246 9.95 32.78 22.52
N GLU A 247 11.10 32.27 22.07
CA GLU A 247 12.39 32.52 22.75
C GLU A 247 12.79 34.00 22.71
N GLN A 248 12.53 34.69 21.60
CA GLN A 248 12.78 36.13 21.50
C GLN A 248 11.87 36.95 22.42
N LEU A 249 10.58 36.58 22.51
CA LEU A 249 9.64 37.23 23.43
C LEU A 249 10.07 37.05 24.89
N LYS A 250 10.45 35.82 25.31
CA LYS A 250 10.94 35.55 26.66
C LYS A 250 12.13 36.45 27.03
N TRP A 251 13.13 36.54 26.16
CA TRP A 251 14.31 37.38 26.40
C TRP A 251 13.97 38.88 26.55
N GLN A 252 12.93 39.35 25.86
CA GLN A 252 12.47 40.75 25.97
C GLN A 252 11.66 41.02 27.25
N PHE A 253 10.96 40.03 27.80
CA PHE A 253 10.19 40.17 29.05
C PHE A 253 11.02 39.93 30.31
N ASP A 254 12.17 39.26 30.21
CA ASP A 254 13.12 39.05 31.31
C ASP A 254 14.09 40.25 31.53
N GLN A 255 13.98 41.33 30.73
CA GLN A 255 14.72 42.60 30.89
C GLN A 255 13.88 43.70 31.54
#